data_AF-A0A966DCW8-F1
#
_entry.id   AF-A0A966DCW8-F1
#
_cell.length_a   1.000
_cell.length_b   1.000
_cell.length_c   1.000
_cell.angle_alpha   90.00
_cell.angle_beta   90.00
_cell.angle_gamma   90.00
#
_symmetry.space_group_name_H-M   'P 1'
#
loop_
_entity.id
_entity.type
_entity.pdbx_description
1 polymer ?
#
loop_
_entity_poly.entity_id
_entity_poly.type
_entity_poly.pdbx_seq_one_letter_code
_entity_poly.pdbx_strand_id
1 'polypeptide(L)'
;VSPYYVENGSGTKSGAFSKHYYAGSDRIASKTADDAYFYFTDHLGSTTHITDRSGDVAQYAAYTPYGSLFREYRSVQPYKFNGKELDQETGYYYYGARYYDPSSTLFLGVDPLADKYPGIGGYIYCAGNPIRYVDPDGRDVWEINEAGEITSHIKDKTQDAFYMVAKDADGNYQRTYTTDANGNKNYNSVSFEYGTVENFQSQYSDDAKTTFLWYNVRGDNNGQQLFELFADNTNVEFSQLQLGQKGDNGLNIISTSCDKSTERSANFLLNNQYKFGYTIRGHNHNHPDNTPYPSGLSSRGSDIGFSNSLTNISLRNGSDIPAFKIYLSKTGKYVKYDRNSTIFDFPETTPIIDLSTVTVSP
;
A
#
# COMPACT_ATOMS: atom_id res chain seq x y z
N VAL A 1 -16.94 -6.12 0.06
CA VAL A 1 -16.53 -6.01 1.48
C VAL A 1 -17.28 -4.84 2.07
N SER A 2 -17.90 -4.99 3.24
CA SER A 2 -18.66 -3.89 3.85
C SER A 2 -17.75 -2.67 4.01
N PRO A 3 -18.17 -1.45 3.61
CA PRO A 3 -17.37 -0.23 3.71
C PRO A 3 -17.10 0.21 5.16
N TYR A 4 -17.55 -0.61 6.12
CA TYR A 4 -17.43 -0.39 7.54
C TYR A 4 -16.87 -1.64 8.22
N TYR A 5 -15.89 -1.45 9.10
CA TYR A 5 -15.46 -2.48 10.05
C TYR A 5 -15.78 -2.06 11.49
N VAL A 6 -16.00 -3.06 12.35
CA VAL A 6 -16.37 -2.85 13.75
C VAL A 6 -15.28 -3.42 14.64
N GLU A 7 -14.77 -2.59 15.53
CA GLU A 7 -13.82 -2.99 16.57
C GLU A 7 -14.55 -3.07 17.92
N ASN A 8 -14.25 -4.10 18.73
CA ASN A 8 -14.77 -4.17 20.09
C ASN A 8 -13.94 -3.26 20.99
N GLY A 9 -14.61 -2.38 21.73
CA GLY A 9 -13.98 -1.57 22.76
C GLY A 9 -13.63 -2.39 24.00
N SER A 10 -12.67 -1.93 24.79
CA SER A 10 -12.13 -2.64 25.96
C SER A 10 -13.01 -2.54 27.23
N GLY A 11 -14.23 -1.99 27.15
CA GLY A 11 -15.06 -1.70 28.32
C GLY A 11 -16.38 -2.46 28.36
N THR A 12 -16.58 -3.30 29.39
CA THR A 12 -17.87 -3.92 29.76
C THR A 12 -18.68 -3.10 30.77
N LYS A 13 -18.20 -1.91 31.15
CA LYS A 13 -18.85 -1.02 32.15
C LYS A 13 -19.83 -0.04 31.48
N SER A 14 -20.92 0.29 32.18
CA SER A 14 -21.84 1.37 31.76
C SER A 14 -21.06 2.69 31.60
N GLY A 15 -21.26 3.38 30.47
CA GLY A 15 -20.53 4.59 30.09
C GLY A 15 -19.24 4.36 29.28
N ALA A 16 -18.69 3.15 29.22
CA ALA A 16 -17.55 2.83 28.36
C ALA A 16 -18.01 2.45 26.95
N PHE A 17 -17.24 2.86 25.93
CA PHE A 17 -17.49 2.42 24.56
C PHE A 17 -17.24 0.92 24.43
N SER A 18 -18.28 0.20 24.02
CA SER A 18 -18.26 -1.24 23.79
C SER A 18 -17.94 -1.59 22.34
N LYS A 19 -18.19 -0.69 21.39
CA LYS A 19 -17.88 -0.86 19.96
C LYS A 19 -17.49 0.45 19.29
N HIS A 20 -16.61 0.35 18.30
CA HIS A 20 -16.23 1.44 17.40
C HIS A 20 -16.52 1.03 15.95
N TYR A 21 -17.06 1.95 15.16
CA TYR A 21 -17.40 1.77 13.76
C TYR A 21 -16.54 2.72 12.93
N TYR A 22 -15.89 2.17 11.91
CA TYR A 22 -14.96 2.90 11.07
C TYR A 22 -15.41 2.88 9.61
N ALA A 23 -15.19 3.97 8.88
CA ALA A 23 -15.23 4.03 7.43
C ALA A 23 -13.79 4.26 6.94
N GLY A 24 -13.16 3.25 6.34
CA GLY A 24 -11.70 3.29 6.16
C GLY A 24 -10.99 3.38 7.53
N SER A 25 -10.07 4.31 7.71
CA SER A 25 -9.39 4.57 8.98
C SER A 25 -10.16 5.49 9.94
N ASP A 26 -11.24 6.10 9.48
CA ASP A 26 -11.92 7.16 10.21
C ASP A 26 -12.98 6.57 11.11
N ARG A 27 -12.86 6.81 12.42
CA ARG A 27 -13.88 6.41 13.39
C ARG A 27 -15.08 7.32 13.22
N ILE A 28 -16.17 6.76 12.68
CA ILE A 28 -17.41 7.52 12.38
C ILE A 28 -18.46 7.38 13.49
N ALA A 29 -18.42 6.29 14.25
CA ALA A 29 -19.33 6.10 15.37
C ALA A 29 -18.73 5.22 16.47
N SER A 30 -19.22 5.39 17.69
CA SER A 30 -18.95 4.50 18.81
C SER A 30 -20.27 4.20 19.52
N LYS A 31 -20.37 3.02 20.12
CA LYS A 31 -21.55 2.59 20.87
C LYS A 31 -21.15 2.21 22.28
N THR A 32 -21.99 2.57 23.26
CA THR A 32 -21.94 2.06 24.63
C THR A 32 -23.04 1.00 24.81
N ALA A 33 -23.26 0.49 26.03
CA ALA A 33 -24.39 -0.42 26.28
C ALA A 33 -25.73 0.21 25.88
N ASP A 34 -25.91 1.50 26.21
CA ASP A 34 -27.20 2.18 26.15
C ASP A 34 -27.31 3.19 25.01
N ASP A 35 -26.18 3.74 24.53
CA ASP A 35 -26.16 4.91 23.65
C ASP A 35 -25.23 4.74 22.42
N ALA A 36 -25.36 5.64 21.45
CA ALA A 36 -24.52 5.73 20.26
C ALA A 36 -24.00 7.16 20.07
N TYR A 37 -22.76 7.28 19.63
CA TYR A 37 -22.03 8.53 19.46
C TYR A 37 -21.51 8.62 18.03
N PHE A 38 -21.73 9.74 17.36
CA PHE A 38 -21.31 9.98 15.98
C PHE A 38 -20.22 11.05 15.92
N TYR A 39 -19.16 10.78 15.18
CA TYR A 39 -17.95 11.61 15.17
C TYR A 39 -17.92 12.46 13.90
N PHE A 40 -17.57 13.75 14.08
CA PHE A 40 -17.37 14.69 12.99
C PHE A 40 -15.96 15.23 13.08
N THR A 41 -15.19 15.04 12.00
CA THR A 41 -13.80 15.46 11.90
C THR A 41 -13.64 16.67 10.98
N ASP A 42 -12.56 17.42 11.19
CA ASP A 42 -12.10 18.39 10.20
C ASP A 42 -11.33 17.69 9.05
N HIS A 43 -10.82 18.48 8.10
CA HIS A 43 -10.08 17.97 6.94
C HIS A 43 -8.75 17.28 7.30
N LEU A 44 -8.27 17.43 8.54
CA LEU A 44 -7.05 16.81 9.05
C LEU A 44 -7.33 15.55 9.87
N GLY A 45 -8.60 15.28 10.18
CA GLY A 45 -9.04 14.14 10.99
C GLY A 45 -9.15 14.46 12.48
N SER A 46 -9.06 15.73 12.88
CA SER A 46 -9.27 16.13 14.28
C SER A 46 -10.74 16.06 14.64
N THR A 47 -11.07 15.50 15.80
CA THR A 47 -12.47 15.37 16.24
C THR A 47 -13.02 16.72 16.68
N THR A 48 -13.88 17.35 15.86
CA THR A 48 -14.45 18.66 16.19
C THR A 48 -15.76 18.55 16.97
N HIS A 49 -16.61 17.59 16.60
CA HIS A 49 -17.89 17.37 17.27
C HIS A 49 -18.13 15.88 17.46
N ILE A 50 -18.81 15.55 18.56
CA ILE A 50 -19.44 14.25 18.77
C ILE A 50 -20.89 14.52 19.16
N THR A 51 -21.83 13.88 18.48
CA THR A 51 -23.26 13.92 18.86
C THR A 51 -23.70 12.57 19.43
N ASP A 52 -24.68 12.58 20.32
CA ASP A 52 -25.34 11.36 20.79
C ASP A 52 -26.41 10.86 19.79
N ARG A 53 -27.17 9.82 20.17
CA ARG A 53 -28.24 9.25 19.33
C ARG A 53 -29.39 10.24 19.07
N SER A 54 -29.61 11.19 19.97
CA SER A 54 -30.65 12.22 19.83
C SER A 54 -30.20 13.37 18.92
N GLY A 55 -28.92 13.40 18.55
CA GLY A 55 -28.31 14.50 17.79
C GLY A 55 -27.84 15.65 18.67
N ASP A 56 -27.87 15.50 20.00
CA ASP A 56 -27.36 16.51 20.91
C ASP A 56 -25.83 16.46 20.98
N VAL A 57 -25.19 17.61 21.17
CA VAL A 57 -23.73 17.71 21.22
C VAL A 57 -23.21 17.08 22.52
N ALA A 58 -22.58 15.91 22.39
CA ALA A 58 -21.94 15.18 23.47
C ALA A 58 -20.53 15.70 23.76
N GLN A 59 -19.79 16.12 22.74
CA GLN A 59 -18.49 16.78 22.84
C GLN A 59 -18.29 17.78 21.71
N TYR A 60 -17.64 18.90 22.02
CA TYR A 60 -17.14 19.85 21.03
C TYR A 60 -15.70 20.23 21.38
N ALA A 61 -14.83 20.27 20.36
CA ALA A 61 -13.46 20.72 20.49
C ALA A 61 -13.05 21.59 19.30
N ALA A 62 -12.37 22.69 19.59
CA ALA A 62 -11.73 23.56 18.61
C ALA A 62 -10.22 23.61 18.89
N TYR A 63 -9.43 23.52 17.84
CA TYR A 63 -7.97 23.42 17.92
C TYR A 63 -7.32 24.67 17.34
N THR A 64 -6.16 25.04 17.87
CA THR A 64 -5.22 25.92 17.17
C THR A 64 -4.62 25.16 15.96
N PRO A 65 -3.96 25.86 15.01
CA PRO A 65 -3.30 25.18 13.89
C PRO A 65 -2.34 24.05 14.30
N TYR A 66 -1.72 24.16 15.46
CA TYR A 66 -0.77 23.17 16.01
C TYR A 66 -1.41 22.21 17.01
N GLY A 67 -2.74 22.17 17.12
CA GLY A 67 -3.45 21.14 17.87
C GLY A 67 -3.65 21.41 19.36
N SER A 68 -3.24 22.59 19.86
CA SER A 68 -3.60 22.99 21.21
C SER A 68 -5.11 23.24 21.28
N LEU A 69 -5.76 22.79 22.35
CA LEU A 69 -7.20 22.99 22.52
C LEU A 69 -7.49 24.48 22.77
N PHE A 70 -8.14 25.13 21.80
CA PHE A 70 -8.59 26.51 21.91
C PHE A 70 -9.88 26.61 22.73
N ARG A 71 -10.80 25.66 22.51
CA ARG A 71 -12.06 25.56 23.26
C ARG A 71 -12.49 24.11 23.31
N GLU A 72 -12.99 23.68 24.47
CA GLU A 72 -13.60 22.37 24.63
C GLU A 72 -14.92 22.51 25.40
N TYR A 73 -15.92 21.72 25.01
CA TYR A 73 -17.14 21.51 25.76
C TYR A 73 -17.37 20.01 25.90
N ARG A 74 -17.27 19.53 27.15
CA ARG A 74 -17.27 18.11 27.54
C ARG A 74 -16.13 17.32 26.89
N SER A 75 -15.75 16.21 27.52
CA SER A 75 -14.73 15.32 26.99
C SER A 75 -15.16 13.89 27.27
N VAL A 76 -15.69 13.23 26.24
CA VAL A 76 -16.22 11.86 26.36
C VAL A 76 -15.18 10.81 25.96
N GLN A 77 -14.06 11.24 25.36
CA GLN A 77 -13.01 10.36 24.83
C GLN A 77 -11.68 11.11 24.65
N PRO A 78 -10.51 10.43 24.70
CA PRO A 78 -9.19 11.07 24.74
C PRO A 78 -8.55 11.36 23.37
N TYR A 79 -9.08 10.85 22.26
CA TYR A 79 -8.60 11.11 20.89
C TYR A 79 -9.09 12.46 20.36
N LYS A 80 -8.18 13.42 20.15
CA LYS A 80 -8.55 14.81 19.85
C LYS A 80 -7.99 15.25 18.49
N PHE A 81 -6.91 16.01 18.50
CA PHE A 81 -6.23 16.52 17.30
C PHE A 81 -5.69 15.38 16.44
N ASN A 82 -5.95 15.41 15.13
CA ASN A 82 -5.53 14.41 14.15
C ASN A 82 -5.89 12.95 14.51
N GLY A 83 -6.94 12.77 15.32
CA GLY A 83 -7.36 11.46 15.81
C GLY A 83 -6.38 10.82 16.79
N LYS A 84 -5.44 11.57 17.36
CA LYS A 84 -4.46 11.08 18.35
C LYS A 84 -4.92 11.24 19.77
N GLU A 85 -4.51 10.27 20.59
CA GLU A 85 -4.81 10.26 22.00
C GLU A 85 -4.05 11.39 22.69
N LEU A 86 -4.80 12.28 23.33
CA LEU A 86 -4.31 13.28 24.24
C LEU A 86 -4.16 12.62 25.60
N ASP A 87 -2.92 12.45 26.05
CA ASP A 87 -2.62 12.07 27.42
C ASP A 87 -2.97 13.24 28.35
N GLN A 88 -3.96 13.02 29.21
CA GLN A 88 -4.47 14.05 30.11
C GLN A 88 -3.51 14.39 31.25
N GLU A 89 -2.61 13.48 31.63
CA GLU A 89 -1.66 13.74 32.70
C GLU A 89 -0.55 14.69 32.26
N THR A 90 -0.11 14.55 31.01
CA THR A 90 1.01 15.32 30.46
C THR A 90 0.59 16.47 29.56
N GLY A 91 -0.60 16.41 28.96
CA GLY A 91 -1.07 17.36 27.95
C GLY A 91 -0.46 17.12 26.56
N TYR A 92 0.19 15.97 26.35
CA TYR A 92 0.84 15.63 25.09
C TYR A 92 0.01 14.67 24.26
N TYR A 93 0.20 14.75 22.95
CA TYR A 93 -0.39 13.79 22.02
C TYR A 93 0.57 12.62 21.79
N TYR A 94 0.04 11.41 21.92
CA TYR A 94 0.80 10.21 21.58
C TYR A 94 0.65 9.89 20.09
N TYR A 95 1.76 10.04 19.34
CA TYR A 95 1.84 9.73 17.91
C TYR A 95 2.50 8.37 17.64
N GLY A 96 2.61 7.50 18.65
CA GLY A 96 3.27 6.20 18.52
C GLY A 96 4.78 6.29 18.67
N ALA A 97 5.46 6.79 17.64
CA ALA A 97 6.92 6.90 17.66
C ALA A 97 7.44 8.03 18.57
N ARG A 98 6.63 9.09 18.75
CA ARG A 98 7.00 10.30 19.49
C ARG A 98 5.80 10.85 20.27
N TYR A 99 6.10 11.54 21.36
CA TYR A 99 5.16 12.45 22.01
C TYR A 99 5.26 13.83 21.37
N TYR A 100 4.12 14.42 21.07
CA TYR A 100 4.00 15.76 20.51
C TYR A 100 3.45 16.72 21.56
N ASP A 101 4.15 17.82 21.78
CA ASP A 101 3.68 18.89 22.65
C ASP A 101 2.99 19.98 21.81
N PRO A 102 1.64 20.09 21.89
CA PRO A 102 0.90 21.09 21.14
C PRO A 102 1.12 22.53 21.65
N SER A 103 1.73 22.72 22.82
CA SER A 103 2.02 24.04 23.40
C SER A 103 3.33 24.61 22.84
N SER A 104 4.39 23.80 22.80
CA SER A 104 5.66 24.18 22.17
C SER A 104 5.67 23.98 20.66
N THR A 105 4.67 23.31 20.09
CA THR A 105 4.53 22.99 18.66
C THR A 105 5.59 22.02 18.12
N LEU A 106 6.26 21.29 19.02
CA LEU A 106 7.40 20.42 18.71
C LEU A 106 7.14 19.00 19.20
N PHE A 107 7.84 18.05 18.57
CA PHE A 107 8.00 16.72 19.14
C PHE A 107 8.99 16.76 20.31
N LEU A 108 8.78 15.89 21.30
CA LEU A 108 9.69 15.73 22.44
C LEU A 108 10.95 14.93 22.07
N GLY A 109 10.92 14.17 20.97
CA GLY A 109 12.04 13.38 20.47
C GLY A 109 12.51 13.86 19.10
N VAL A 110 13.81 13.70 18.83
CA VAL A 110 14.40 13.93 17.49
C VAL A 110 13.77 12.94 16.50
N ASP A 111 13.43 13.42 15.31
CA ASP A 111 13.05 12.56 14.20
C ASP A 111 14.17 11.57 13.90
N PRO A 112 13.93 10.24 13.93
CA PRO A 112 14.96 9.29 13.55
C PRO A 112 15.46 9.40 12.09
N LEU A 113 14.86 10.27 11.26
CA LEU A 113 15.32 10.64 9.92
C LEU A 113 15.82 12.09 9.83
N ALA A 114 16.08 12.77 10.95
CA ALA A 114 16.58 14.15 10.97
C ALA A 114 17.82 14.33 10.08
N ASP A 115 18.70 13.32 10.03
CA ASP A 115 19.90 13.32 9.18
C ASP A 115 19.60 13.38 7.67
N LYS A 116 18.41 12.94 7.24
CA LYS A 116 17.98 13.01 5.83
C LYS A 116 17.41 14.38 5.45
N TYR A 117 17.04 15.20 6.43
CA TYR A 117 16.42 16.51 6.22
C TYR A 117 17.17 17.60 6.99
N PRO A 118 18.45 17.87 6.69
CA PRO A 118 19.25 18.83 7.45
C PRO A 118 18.70 20.27 7.41
N GLY A 119 17.81 20.59 6.45
CA GLY A 119 17.12 21.88 6.35
C GLY A 119 15.85 22.01 7.21
N ILE A 120 15.41 20.92 7.86
CA ILE A 120 14.24 20.89 8.73
C ILE A 120 14.72 20.42 10.11
N GLY A 121 14.47 21.22 11.15
CA GLY A 121 14.83 20.82 12.51
C GLY A 121 14.16 19.50 12.88
N GLY A 122 14.92 18.55 13.44
CA GLY A 122 14.43 17.19 13.76
C GLY A 122 13.29 17.12 14.77
N TYR A 123 12.89 18.23 15.39
CA TYR A 123 11.77 18.31 16.32
C TYR A 123 10.53 18.98 15.69
N ILE A 124 10.65 19.52 14.48
CA ILE A 124 9.63 20.33 13.84
C ILE A 124 8.45 19.46 13.44
N TYR A 125 7.27 19.80 13.95
CA TYR A 125 6.02 19.19 13.53
C TYR A 125 5.62 19.66 12.13
N CYS A 126 5.29 18.72 11.24
CA CYS A 126 4.74 19.00 9.91
C CYS A 126 5.55 20.00 9.06
N ALA A 127 6.88 20.00 9.20
CA ALA A 127 7.79 20.97 8.55
C ALA A 127 7.38 22.45 8.74
N GLY A 128 6.68 22.76 9.83
CA GLY A 128 6.20 24.11 10.14
C GLY A 128 4.86 24.49 9.48
N ASN A 129 4.14 23.55 8.85
CA ASN A 129 2.84 23.83 8.22
C ASN A 129 1.75 22.79 8.59
N PRO A 130 1.22 22.83 9.83
CA PRO A 130 0.26 21.86 10.34
C PRO A 130 -1.18 22.07 9.84
N ILE A 131 -1.43 23.13 9.07
CA ILE A 131 -2.75 23.38 8.43
C ILE A 131 -2.88 22.53 7.14
N ARG A 132 -1.74 22.28 6.48
CA ARG A 132 -1.64 21.53 5.24
C ARG A 132 -1.22 20.08 5.45
N TYR A 133 -0.36 19.83 6.44
CA TYR A 133 0.19 18.51 6.70
C TYR A 133 -0.28 17.99 8.06
N VAL A 134 -0.53 16.69 8.13
CA VAL A 134 -0.74 15.95 9.37
C VAL A 134 0.32 14.89 9.43
N ASP A 135 1.05 14.81 10.52
CA ASP A 135 2.01 13.74 10.76
C ASP A 135 1.29 12.58 11.48
N PRO A 136 0.84 11.49 10.82
CA PRO A 136 -0.02 10.48 11.45
C PRO A 136 0.74 9.58 12.41
N ASP A 137 2.04 9.40 12.28
CA ASP A 137 2.88 8.61 13.21
C ASP A 137 4.38 8.92 13.06
N GLY A 138 4.73 9.83 12.17
CA GLY A 138 6.07 10.19 11.77
C GLY A 138 6.37 10.01 10.27
N ARG A 139 5.78 9.04 9.54
CA ARG A 139 6.28 8.56 8.20
C ARG A 139 5.33 7.64 7.40
N ASP A 140 5.32 7.62 6.05
CA ASP A 140 4.56 6.68 5.17
C ASP A 140 5.65 5.96 4.44
N VAL A 141 5.97 4.80 4.96
CA VAL A 141 7.10 4.04 4.47
C VAL A 141 6.68 2.60 4.56
N TRP A 142 6.52 2.03 3.37
CA TRP A 142 6.39 0.61 3.16
C TRP A 142 7.79 0.03 3.01
N GLU A 143 8.14 -0.93 3.85
CA GLU A 143 9.39 -1.69 3.73
C GLU A 143 9.07 -3.13 3.32
N ILE A 144 9.65 -3.56 2.20
CA ILE A 144 9.29 -4.79 1.49
C ILE A 144 10.55 -5.64 1.37
N ASN A 145 10.48 -6.90 1.79
CA ASN A 145 11.60 -7.83 1.65
C ASN A 145 11.64 -8.50 0.27
N GLU A 146 12.69 -9.27 0.03
CA GLU A 146 12.86 -10.03 -1.23
C GLU A 146 11.77 -11.08 -1.49
N ALA A 147 10.96 -11.46 -0.50
CA ALA A 147 9.82 -12.36 -0.66
C ALA A 147 8.52 -11.62 -1.01
N GLY A 148 8.58 -10.29 -1.19
CA GLY A 148 7.40 -9.45 -1.45
C GLY A 148 6.56 -9.17 -0.20
N GLU A 149 7.03 -9.58 0.99
CA GLU A 149 6.33 -9.38 2.25
C GLU A 149 6.63 -8.00 2.82
N ILE A 150 5.62 -7.40 3.45
CA ILE A 150 5.78 -6.13 4.17
C ILE A 150 6.39 -6.42 5.53
N THR A 151 7.58 -5.88 5.76
CA THR A 151 8.30 -6.01 7.04
C THR A 151 7.98 -4.87 7.99
N SER A 152 7.63 -3.70 7.44
CA SER A 152 7.20 -2.52 8.18
C SER A 152 6.28 -1.68 7.29
N HIS A 153 5.25 -1.10 7.89
CA HIS A 153 4.42 -0.10 7.25
C HIS A 153 4.11 0.97 8.29
N ILE A 154 4.63 2.16 8.01
CA ILE A 154 4.43 3.40 8.76
C ILE A 154 3.52 4.26 7.87
N LYS A 155 2.60 5.11 8.38
CA LYS A 155 1.71 5.98 7.58
C LYS A 155 2.02 7.48 7.62
N ASP A 156 2.19 8.15 6.49
CA ASP A 156 2.45 9.60 6.28
C ASP A 156 1.49 10.16 5.27
N LYS A 157 1.05 11.39 5.54
CA LYS A 157 0.08 12.09 4.72
C LYS A 157 0.73 13.06 3.73
N THR A 158 2.04 12.97 3.53
CA THR A 158 2.82 13.82 2.62
C THR A 158 3.30 13.09 1.37
N GLN A 159 3.57 11.79 1.45
CA GLN A 159 3.96 10.95 0.31
C GLN A 159 3.62 9.49 0.56
N ASP A 160 3.47 8.71 -0.51
CA ASP A 160 3.43 7.25 -0.44
C ASP A 160 4.80 6.72 -0.89
N ALA A 161 5.60 6.15 0.02
CA ALA A 161 6.96 5.71 -0.29
C ALA A 161 7.22 4.23 0.01
N PHE A 162 7.89 3.55 -0.92
CA PHE A 162 8.24 2.14 -0.83
C PHE A 162 9.76 1.99 -0.84
N TYR A 163 10.28 1.16 0.07
CA TYR A 163 11.69 0.83 0.18
C TYR A 163 11.89 -0.68 0.22
N MET A 164 12.85 -1.17 -0.54
CA MET A 164 13.26 -2.57 -0.48
C MET A 164 14.22 -2.79 0.68
N VAL A 165 14.07 -3.89 1.41
CA VAL A 165 14.91 -4.25 2.55
C VAL A 165 15.45 -5.68 2.46
N ALA A 166 16.63 -5.90 3.03
CA ALA A 166 17.24 -7.22 3.19
C ALA A 166 17.82 -7.35 4.61
N LYS A 167 17.96 -8.58 5.10
CA LYS A 167 18.56 -8.81 6.42
C LYS A 167 20.07 -8.61 6.37
N ASP A 168 20.60 -7.91 7.37
CA ASP A 168 22.04 -7.85 7.63
C ASP A 168 22.55 -9.14 8.32
N ALA A 169 23.85 -9.17 8.62
CA ALA A 169 24.49 -10.32 9.28
C ALA A 169 23.90 -10.62 10.67
N ASP A 170 23.30 -9.62 11.31
CA ASP A 170 22.66 -9.73 12.63
C ASP A 170 21.17 -10.08 12.52
N GLY A 171 20.65 -10.21 11.29
CA GLY A 171 19.26 -10.58 11.00
C GLY A 171 18.26 -9.42 10.99
N ASN A 172 18.73 -8.17 11.09
CA ASN A 172 17.88 -6.98 11.07
C ASN A 172 17.65 -6.51 9.63
N TYR A 173 16.45 -6.03 9.33
CA TYR A 173 16.14 -5.48 8.02
C TYR A 173 16.81 -4.11 7.81
N GLN A 174 17.56 -4.00 6.71
CA GLN A 174 18.20 -2.76 6.25
C GLN A 174 17.75 -2.45 4.83
N ARG A 175 17.54 -1.16 4.54
CA ARG A 175 17.20 -0.71 3.18
C ARG A 175 18.31 -1.04 2.20
N THR A 176 17.95 -1.62 1.06
CA THR A 176 18.89 -1.95 -0.01
C THR A 176 19.16 -0.72 -0.86
N TYR A 177 20.41 -0.60 -1.33
CA TYR A 177 20.86 0.52 -2.15
C TYR A 177 22.03 0.10 -3.02
N THR A 178 22.21 0.82 -4.12
CA THR A 178 23.45 0.82 -4.90
C THR A 178 24.28 2.05 -4.52
N THR A 179 25.58 2.01 -4.80
CA THR A 179 26.46 3.16 -4.57
C THR A 179 26.93 3.69 -5.93
N ASP A 180 26.77 4.98 -6.18
CA ASP A 180 27.25 5.60 -7.41
C ASP A 180 28.79 5.77 -7.40
N ALA A 181 29.34 6.22 -8.53
CA ALA A 181 30.78 6.48 -8.67
C ALA A 181 31.34 7.54 -7.69
N ASN A 182 30.46 8.35 -7.08
CA ASN A 182 30.81 9.38 -6.11
C ASN A 182 30.62 8.92 -4.65
N GLY A 183 30.18 7.68 -4.42
CA GLY A 183 29.93 7.14 -3.09
C GLY A 183 28.53 7.41 -2.53
N ASN A 184 27.60 8.00 -3.31
CA ASN A 184 26.24 8.27 -2.84
C ASN A 184 25.38 7.00 -2.90
N LYS A 185 24.54 6.82 -1.88
CA LYS A 185 23.59 5.71 -1.80
C LYS A 185 22.32 6.02 -2.60
N ASN A 186 22.05 5.19 -3.62
CA ASN A 186 20.80 5.18 -4.35
C ASN A 186 19.95 4.03 -3.82
N TYR A 187 18.99 4.36 -2.96
CA TYR A 187 18.09 3.37 -2.38
C TYR A 187 17.17 2.77 -3.45
N ASN A 188 16.94 1.47 -3.32
CA ASN A 188 15.93 0.77 -4.11
C ASN A 188 14.56 1.16 -3.55
N SER A 189 14.01 2.26 -4.06
CA SER A 189 12.79 2.88 -3.54
C SER A 189 12.05 3.68 -4.60
N VAL A 190 10.75 3.87 -4.38
CA VAL A 190 9.92 4.81 -5.15
C VAL A 190 9.08 5.63 -4.19
N SER A 191 8.80 6.88 -4.54
CA SER A 191 7.95 7.79 -3.77
C SER A 191 6.95 8.48 -4.68
N PHE A 192 5.72 8.60 -4.21
CA PHE A 192 4.62 9.26 -4.92
C PHE A 192 4.01 10.37 -4.07
N GLU A 193 3.22 11.23 -4.70
CA GLU A 193 2.35 12.15 -3.95
C GLU A 193 1.38 11.35 -3.07
N TYR A 194 1.13 11.84 -1.86
CA TYR A 194 0.21 11.17 -0.94
C TYR A 194 -1.17 10.92 -1.55
N GLY A 195 -1.71 9.73 -1.34
CA GLY A 195 -2.98 9.29 -1.89
C GLY A 195 -2.89 8.71 -3.29
N THR A 196 -1.67 8.57 -3.83
CA THR A 196 -1.40 7.78 -5.03
C THR A 196 -1.70 6.30 -4.75
N VAL A 197 -1.34 5.80 -3.57
CA VAL A 197 -1.74 4.48 -3.09
C VAL A 197 -3.05 4.64 -2.32
N GLU A 198 -4.16 4.42 -3.02
CA GLU A 198 -5.50 4.62 -2.48
C GLU A 198 -5.89 3.57 -1.44
N ASN A 199 -5.33 2.36 -1.56
CA ASN A 199 -5.63 1.26 -0.68
C ASN A 199 -4.53 0.19 -0.71
N PHE A 200 -4.34 -0.49 0.40
CA PHE A 200 -3.56 -1.72 0.50
C PHE A 200 -4.37 -2.76 1.27
N GLN A 201 -4.27 -4.01 0.83
CA GLN A 201 -4.95 -5.13 1.48
C GLN A 201 -4.06 -6.37 1.48
N SER A 202 -4.26 -7.19 2.51
CA SER A 202 -3.63 -8.50 2.67
C SER A 202 -4.70 -9.51 3.02
N GLN A 203 -4.70 -10.66 2.35
CA GLN A 203 -5.66 -11.73 2.60
C GLN A 203 -5.02 -13.10 2.44
N TYR A 204 -5.13 -13.94 3.48
CA TYR A 204 -4.77 -15.34 3.39
C TYR A 204 -5.79 -16.11 2.54
N SER A 205 -5.31 -16.95 1.63
CA SER A 205 -6.12 -17.85 0.81
C SER A 205 -5.91 -19.29 1.26
N ASP A 206 -6.96 -19.90 1.81
CA ASP A 206 -6.95 -21.31 2.21
C ASP A 206 -6.74 -22.25 1.02
N ASP A 207 -7.24 -21.89 -0.16
CA ASP A 207 -7.10 -22.70 -1.37
C ASP A 207 -5.67 -22.64 -1.92
N ALA A 208 -5.08 -21.45 -1.93
CA ALA A 208 -3.72 -21.25 -2.44
C ALA A 208 -2.63 -21.54 -1.41
N LYS A 209 -2.99 -21.66 -0.13
CA LYS A 209 -2.10 -21.81 1.04
C LYS A 209 -1.04 -20.71 1.13
N THR A 210 -1.40 -19.50 0.71
CA THR A 210 -0.53 -18.33 0.73
C THR A 210 -1.32 -17.05 0.99
N THR A 211 -0.62 -15.98 1.35
CA THR A 211 -1.19 -14.65 1.52
C THR A 211 -1.11 -13.89 0.20
N PHE A 212 -2.22 -13.30 -0.20
CA PHE A 212 -2.30 -12.37 -1.31
C PHE A 212 -2.15 -10.95 -0.79
N LEU A 213 -1.28 -10.18 -1.42
CA LEU A 213 -1.06 -8.76 -1.14
C LEU A 213 -1.47 -7.96 -2.36
N TRP A 214 -2.15 -6.83 -2.18
CA TRP A 214 -2.39 -5.92 -3.29
C TRP A 214 -2.50 -4.45 -2.88
N TYR A 215 -2.02 -3.60 -3.80
CA TYR A 215 -2.01 -2.15 -3.71
C TYR A 215 -2.87 -1.58 -4.84
N ASN A 216 -3.79 -0.68 -4.49
CA ASN A 216 -4.55 0.09 -5.45
C ASN A 216 -3.80 1.41 -5.69
N VAL A 217 -3.24 1.56 -6.87
CA VAL A 217 -2.37 2.69 -7.23
C VAL A 217 -3.04 3.52 -8.33
N ARG A 218 -3.18 4.81 -8.09
CA ARG A 218 -3.71 5.78 -9.04
C ARG A 218 -2.60 6.27 -9.97
N GLY A 219 -2.89 6.27 -11.26
CA GLY A 219 -1.98 6.67 -12.33
C GLY A 219 -1.22 5.49 -12.93
N ASP A 220 -1.28 5.34 -14.25
CA ASP A 220 -0.62 4.25 -14.97
C ASP A 220 0.90 4.27 -14.81
N ASN A 221 1.50 5.46 -14.80
CA ASN A 221 2.94 5.63 -14.61
C ASN A 221 3.36 5.27 -13.18
N ASN A 222 2.56 5.66 -12.17
CA ASN A 222 2.84 5.34 -10.77
C ASN A 222 2.72 3.84 -10.53
N GLY A 223 1.64 3.22 -11.03
CA GLY A 223 1.44 1.77 -10.96
C GLY A 223 2.57 0.99 -11.64
N GLN A 224 3.03 1.45 -12.81
CA GLN A 224 4.15 0.83 -13.51
C GLN A 224 5.46 0.97 -12.73
N GLN A 225 5.78 2.14 -12.18
CA GLN A 225 6.99 2.34 -11.37
C GLN A 225 6.99 1.46 -10.12
N LEU A 226 5.86 1.34 -9.42
CA LEU A 226 5.77 0.48 -8.25
C LEU A 226 5.91 -1.00 -8.61
N PHE A 227 5.27 -1.44 -9.70
CA PHE A 227 5.39 -2.79 -10.22
C PHE A 227 6.84 -3.14 -10.59
N GLU A 228 7.52 -2.27 -11.32
CA GLU A 228 8.91 -2.47 -11.74
C GLU A 228 9.85 -2.52 -10.53
N LEU A 229 9.67 -1.63 -9.54
CA LEU A 229 10.43 -1.68 -8.28
C LEU A 229 10.33 -3.06 -7.61
N PHE A 230 9.11 -3.60 -7.49
CA PHE A 230 8.91 -4.92 -6.89
C PHE A 230 9.47 -6.05 -7.75
N ALA A 231 9.23 -6.02 -9.05
CA ALA A 231 9.73 -7.04 -9.97
C ALA A 231 11.27 -7.10 -10.03
N ASP A 232 11.94 -5.96 -9.87
CA ASP A 232 13.41 -5.86 -9.92
C ASP A 232 14.09 -6.28 -8.62
N ASN A 233 13.38 -6.22 -7.49
CA ASN A 233 13.97 -6.36 -6.16
C ASN A 233 13.39 -7.51 -5.33
N THR A 234 12.49 -8.32 -5.91
CA THR A 234 11.90 -9.49 -5.24
C THR A 234 12.11 -10.77 -6.04
N ASN A 235 12.04 -11.89 -5.34
CA ASN A 235 12.16 -13.23 -5.87
C ASN A 235 10.78 -13.85 -6.20
N VAL A 236 9.72 -13.04 -6.24
CA VAL A 236 8.33 -13.50 -6.42
C VAL A 236 7.68 -12.83 -7.63
N GLU A 237 6.63 -13.46 -8.14
CA GLU A 237 5.83 -12.88 -9.21
C GLU A 237 4.91 -11.79 -8.66
N PHE A 238 4.93 -10.63 -9.32
CA PHE A 238 3.97 -9.56 -9.17
C PHE A 238 3.15 -9.43 -10.45
N SER A 239 1.92 -8.96 -10.27
CA SER A 239 0.98 -8.60 -11.32
C SER A 239 0.63 -7.12 -11.21
N GLN A 240 0.53 -6.45 -12.35
CA GLN A 240 -0.10 -5.15 -12.51
C GLN A 240 -1.37 -5.34 -13.36
N LEU A 241 -2.54 -5.23 -12.74
CA LEU A 241 -3.80 -5.18 -13.47
C LEU A 241 -4.20 -3.72 -13.72
N GLN A 242 -4.38 -3.36 -14.99
CA GLN A 242 -4.72 -2.01 -15.41
C GLN A 242 -6.24 -1.90 -15.64
N LEU A 243 -6.90 -1.06 -14.85
CA LEU A 243 -8.35 -0.93 -14.78
C LEU A 243 -8.81 0.51 -15.00
N GLY A 244 -10.07 0.68 -15.39
CA GLY A 244 -10.74 1.98 -15.50
C GLY A 244 -10.21 2.87 -16.63
N GLN A 245 -9.99 4.15 -16.34
CA GLN A 245 -9.49 5.14 -17.29
C GLN A 245 -7.99 4.91 -17.59
N LYS A 246 -7.47 5.49 -18.67
CA LYS A 246 -6.04 5.49 -18.99
C LYS A 246 -5.35 6.75 -18.48
N GLY A 247 -4.05 6.67 -18.21
CA GLY A 247 -3.22 7.80 -17.79
C GLY A 247 -3.28 8.03 -16.28
N ASP A 248 -3.28 9.29 -15.87
CA ASP A 248 -3.15 9.70 -14.46
C ASP A 248 -4.33 9.26 -13.59
N ASN A 249 -5.51 9.11 -14.20
CA ASN A 249 -6.71 8.61 -13.52
C ASN A 249 -6.84 7.08 -13.57
N GLY A 250 -5.88 6.37 -14.16
CA GLY A 250 -5.94 4.91 -14.29
C GLY A 250 -5.78 4.21 -12.95
N LEU A 251 -6.61 3.20 -12.69
CA LEU A 251 -6.46 2.35 -11.51
C LEU A 251 -5.54 1.19 -11.85
N ASN A 252 -4.49 1.00 -11.06
CA ASN A 252 -3.52 -0.08 -11.22
C ASN A 252 -3.52 -0.91 -9.95
N ILE A 253 -3.82 -2.20 -10.07
CA ILE A 253 -3.76 -3.13 -8.94
C ILE A 253 -2.42 -3.85 -9.01
N ILE A 254 -1.51 -3.55 -8.08
CA ILE A 254 -0.22 -4.20 -7.98
C ILE A 254 -0.35 -5.31 -6.96
N SER A 255 -0.22 -6.57 -7.36
CA SER A 255 -0.55 -7.70 -6.50
C SER A 255 0.46 -8.84 -6.60
N THR A 256 0.58 -9.62 -5.53
CA THR A 256 1.40 -10.83 -5.50
C THR A 256 0.74 -11.89 -4.62
N SER A 257 1.03 -13.16 -4.92
CA SER A 257 0.77 -14.29 -4.02
C SER A 257 1.98 -14.71 -3.18
N CYS A 258 3.04 -13.88 -3.16
CA CYS A 258 4.32 -14.14 -2.48
C CYS A 258 4.94 -15.50 -2.88
N ASP A 259 4.74 -15.89 -4.13
CA ASP A 259 5.18 -17.17 -4.69
C ASP A 259 6.12 -16.92 -5.87
N LYS A 260 7.18 -17.72 -5.95
CA LYS A 260 8.24 -17.58 -6.96
C LYS A 260 7.82 -18.07 -8.33
N SER A 261 6.81 -18.94 -8.38
CA SER A 261 6.50 -19.76 -9.55
C SER A 261 5.13 -19.47 -10.15
N THR A 262 4.23 -18.84 -9.38
CA THR A 262 2.86 -18.54 -9.83
C THR A 262 2.31 -17.29 -9.16
N GLU A 263 1.75 -16.38 -9.96
CA GLU A 263 0.95 -15.26 -9.49
C GLU A 263 -0.55 -15.62 -9.50
N ARG A 264 -1.13 -15.87 -8.32
CA ARG A 264 -2.53 -16.31 -8.17
C ARG A 264 -3.48 -15.20 -7.72
N SER A 265 -2.95 -14.10 -7.20
CA SER A 265 -3.75 -13.02 -6.62
C SER A 265 -4.54 -12.25 -7.67
N ALA A 266 -3.99 -12.00 -8.87
CA ALA A 266 -4.71 -11.27 -9.91
C ALA A 266 -6.02 -11.97 -10.30
N ASN A 267 -6.00 -13.30 -10.47
CA ASN A 267 -7.20 -14.06 -10.79
C ASN A 267 -8.23 -14.06 -9.64
N PHE A 268 -7.77 -14.11 -8.39
CA PHE A 268 -8.63 -13.95 -7.23
C PHE A 268 -9.31 -12.57 -7.20
N LEU A 269 -8.54 -11.50 -7.42
CA LEU A 269 -9.03 -10.13 -7.36
C LEU A 269 -10.01 -9.81 -8.48
N LEU A 270 -9.73 -10.29 -9.70
CA LEU A 270 -10.68 -10.20 -10.79
C LEU A 270 -12.01 -10.87 -10.42
N ASN A 271 -11.99 -12.16 -10.06
CA ASN A 271 -13.25 -12.90 -9.85
C ASN A 271 -14.09 -12.37 -8.68
N ASN A 272 -13.46 -11.80 -7.65
CA ASN A 272 -14.16 -11.38 -6.44
C ASN A 272 -14.44 -9.88 -6.34
N GLN A 273 -13.69 -9.03 -7.04
CA GLN A 273 -13.76 -7.57 -6.85
C GLN A 273 -13.93 -6.78 -8.15
N TYR A 274 -13.16 -7.11 -9.19
CA TYR A 274 -12.99 -6.19 -10.33
C TYR A 274 -13.58 -6.68 -11.66
N LYS A 275 -14.15 -7.89 -11.69
CA LYS A 275 -14.77 -8.50 -12.90
C LYS A 275 -15.94 -7.69 -13.45
N PHE A 276 -16.68 -7.00 -12.59
CA PHE A 276 -17.84 -6.18 -12.96
C PHE A 276 -17.67 -4.79 -12.34
N GLY A 277 -17.60 -3.75 -13.18
CA GLY A 277 -17.52 -2.35 -12.73
C GLY A 277 -16.32 -1.55 -13.25
N TYR A 278 -15.33 -2.21 -13.86
CA TYR A 278 -14.19 -1.54 -14.48
C TYR A 278 -13.91 -2.05 -15.89
N THR A 279 -13.50 -1.13 -16.76
CA THR A 279 -12.84 -1.47 -18.03
C THR A 279 -11.49 -2.10 -17.74
N ILE A 280 -11.25 -3.32 -18.24
CA ILE A 280 -9.97 -4.01 -18.11
C ILE A 280 -9.11 -3.62 -19.30
N ARG A 281 -7.98 -2.97 -19.05
CA ARG A 281 -7.11 -2.41 -20.09
C ARG A 281 -5.88 -3.26 -20.38
N GLY A 282 -5.38 -3.96 -19.36
CA GLY A 282 -4.22 -4.80 -19.52
C GLY A 282 -3.79 -5.48 -18.24
N HIS A 283 -2.86 -6.41 -18.39
CA HIS A 283 -2.20 -7.11 -17.31
C HIS A 283 -0.72 -7.25 -17.66
N ASN A 284 0.14 -6.78 -16.77
CA ASN A 284 1.57 -7.03 -16.83
C ASN A 284 1.94 -7.95 -15.66
N HIS A 285 2.91 -8.85 -15.85
CA HIS A 285 3.51 -9.59 -14.75
C HIS A 285 5.00 -9.83 -15.00
N ASN A 286 5.74 -10.25 -13.99
CA ASN A 286 7.15 -10.63 -14.13
C ASN A 286 7.33 -12.13 -13.85
N HIS A 287 8.40 -12.70 -14.39
CA HIS A 287 8.91 -14.00 -13.96
C HIS A 287 10.24 -13.76 -13.22
N PRO A 288 10.41 -14.22 -11.96
CA PRO A 288 11.66 -14.08 -11.21
C PRO A 288 12.88 -14.66 -11.93
N ASP A 289 12.69 -15.76 -12.65
CA ASP A 289 13.75 -16.40 -13.47
C ASP A 289 14.03 -15.65 -14.78
N ASN A 290 13.26 -14.59 -15.04
CA ASN A 290 13.37 -13.70 -16.18
C ASN A 290 13.13 -14.40 -17.53
N THR A 291 12.21 -15.36 -17.56
CA THR A 291 11.83 -16.09 -18.76
C THR A 291 10.90 -15.23 -19.62
N PRO A 292 11.18 -15.06 -20.93
CA PRO A 292 10.32 -14.27 -21.84
C PRO A 292 9.06 -15.01 -22.29
N TYR A 293 8.87 -16.26 -21.84
CA TYR A 293 7.85 -17.16 -22.33
C TYR A 293 6.64 -17.17 -21.40
N PRO A 294 5.43 -16.80 -21.86
CA PRO A 294 4.23 -17.03 -21.07
C PRO A 294 4.04 -18.54 -20.86
N SER A 295 3.65 -18.90 -19.65
CA SER A 295 3.25 -20.26 -19.29
C SER A 295 1.95 -20.66 -20.01
N GLY A 296 1.80 -21.95 -20.33
CA GLY A 296 0.59 -22.48 -20.96
C GLY A 296 0.47 -22.28 -22.48
N LEU A 297 1.58 -22.00 -23.19
CA LEU A 297 1.61 -21.95 -24.66
C LEU A 297 1.12 -23.24 -25.35
N SER A 298 1.30 -24.40 -24.72
CA SER A 298 0.80 -25.69 -25.20
C SER A 298 -0.52 -26.10 -24.56
N SER A 299 -0.65 -25.98 -23.23
CA SER A 299 -1.82 -26.43 -22.47
C SER A 299 -3.01 -25.46 -22.52
N ARG A 300 -2.79 -24.23 -23.00
CA ARG A 300 -3.75 -23.11 -22.95
C ARG A 300 -4.26 -22.78 -21.54
N GLY A 301 -3.51 -23.21 -20.50
CA GLY A 301 -3.72 -22.84 -19.11
C GLY A 301 -2.83 -21.67 -18.68
N SER A 302 -2.77 -21.40 -17.37
CA SER A 302 -1.86 -20.40 -16.76
C SER A 302 -1.93 -19.03 -17.45
N ASP A 303 -0.84 -18.44 -17.95
CA ASP A 303 -0.84 -17.09 -18.55
C ASP A 303 -1.72 -16.99 -19.80
N ILE A 304 -1.65 -18.00 -20.68
CA ILE A 304 -2.50 -18.05 -21.87
C ILE A 304 -3.97 -18.26 -21.47
N GLY A 305 -4.24 -19.09 -20.47
CA GLY A 305 -5.59 -19.28 -19.93
C GLY A 305 -6.15 -18.01 -19.29
N PHE A 306 -5.31 -17.29 -18.55
CA PHE A 306 -5.65 -16.05 -17.87
C PHE A 306 -5.93 -14.93 -18.87
N SER A 307 -5.06 -14.75 -19.87
CA SER A 307 -5.28 -13.76 -20.94
C SER A 307 -6.56 -14.03 -21.74
N ASN A 308 -6.88 -15.30 -22.00
CA ASN A 308 -8.15 -15.68 -22.60
C ASN A 308 -9.35 -15.33 -21.70
N SER A 309 -9.27 -15.63 -20.40
CA SER A 309 -10.31 -15.30 -19.43
C SER A 309 -10.57 -13.79 -19.36
N LEU A 310 -9.51 -12.99 -19.21
CA LEU A 310 -9.60 -11.52 -19.15
C LEU A 310 -10.16 -10.94 -20.45
N THR A 311 -9.70 -11.43 -21.60
CA THR A 311 -10.22 -10.99 -22.90
C THR A 311 -11.71 -11.27 -23.01
N ASN A 312 -12.16 -12.45 -22.59
CA ASN A 312 -13.58 -12.80 -22.64
C ASN A 312 -14.43 -11.95 -21.68
N ILE A 313 -13.91 -11.63 -20.49
CA ILE A 313 -14.59 -10.72 -19.54
C ILE A 313 -14.68 -9.31 -20.14
N SER A 314 -13.57 -8.78 -20.67
CA SER A 314 -13.50 -7.44 -21.25
C SER A 314 -14.49 -7.27 -22.41
N LEU A 315 -14.50 -8.22 -23.35
CA LEU A 315 -15.40 -8.21 -24.51
C LEU A 315 -16.88 -8.34 -24.08
N ARG A 316 -17.19 -9.16 -23.07
CA ARG A 316 -18.57 -9.26 -22.52
C ARG A 316 -19.03 -7.95 -21.88
N ASN A 317 -18.10 -7.19 -21.31
CA ASN A 317 -18.37 -5.87 -20.75
C ASN A 317 -18.37 -4.75 -21.83
N GLY A 318 -18.24 -5.11 -23.12
CA GLY A 318 -18.23 -4.14 -24.23
C GLY A 318 -16.95 -3.31 -24.33
N SER A 319 -15.85 -3.78 -23.73
CA SER A 319 -14.54 -3.12 -23.73
C SER A 319 -13.57 -3.78 -24.73
N ASP A 320 -12.47 -3.07 -25.04
CA ASP A 320 -11.43 -3.55 -25.94
C ASP A 320 -10.65 -4.77 -25.40
N ILE A 321 -9.89 -5.43 -26.27
CA ILE A 321 -8.99 -6.53 -25.88
C ILE A 321 -7.88 -5.96 -24.99
N PRO A 322 -7.69 -6.48 -23.76
CA PRO A 322 -6.63 -6.02 -22.87
C PRO A 322 -5.24 -6.30 -23.44
N ALA A 323 -4.26 -5.46 -23.11
CA ALA A 323 -2.86 -5.71 -23.44
C ALA A 323 -2.19 -6.62 -22.39
N PHE A 324 -1.45 -7.64 -22.83
CA PHE A 324 -0.72 -8.54 -21.94
C PHE A 324 0.79 -8.45 -22.18
N LYS A 325 1.56 -8.33 -21.08
CA LYS A 325 3.03 -8.23 -21.17
C LYS A 325 3.73 -8.93 -20.02
N ILE A 326 4.89 -9.50 -20.32
CA ILE A 326 5.85 -10.01 -19.33
C ILE A 326 6.97 -9.00 -19.19
N TYR A 327 7.21 -8.51 -17.98
CA TYR A 327 8.33 -7.65 -17.66
C TYR A 327 9.56 -8.48 -17.28
N LEU A 328 10.69 -8.13 -17.90
CA LEU A 328 11.96 -8.82 -17.75
C LEU A 328 12.94 -8.00 -16.92
N SER A 329 12.95 -8.20 -15.61
CA SER A 329 13.67 -7.37 -14.63
C SER A 329 15.15 -7.16 -14.95
N LYS A 330 15.90 -8.21 -15.34
CA LYS A 330 17.34 -8.05 -15.67
C LYS A 330 17.61 -7.20 -16.91
N THR A 331 16.60 -6.91 -17.73
CA THR A 331 16.75 -6.15 -18.98
C THR A 331 15.89 -4.89 -19.05
N GLY A 332 14.92 -4.72 -18.15
CA GLY A 332 13.92 -3.65 -18.20
C GLY A 332 12.97 -3.73 -19.42
N LYS A 333 12.90 -4.88 -20.10
CA LYS A 333 12.11 -5.04 -21.34
C LYS A 333 10.75 -5.67 -21.06
N TYR A 334 9.77 -5.30 -21.88
CA TYR A 334 8.46 -5.95 -21.91
C TYR A 334 8.31 -6.83 -23.14
N VAL A 335 7.89 -8.08 -22.93
CA VAL A 335 7.54 -9.04 -23.98
C VAL A 335 6.01 -9.11 -24.07
N LYS A 336 5.45 -8.86 -25.25
CA LYS A 336 4.00 -8.91 -25.45
C LYS A 336 3.55 -10.33 -25.76
N TYR A 337 2.36 -10.69 -25.28
CA TYR A 337 1.67 -11.92 -25.66
C TYR A 337 0.15 -11.69 -25.70
N ASP A 338 -0.59 -12.67 -26.19
CA ASP A 338 -2.05 -12.69 -26.15
C ASP A 338 -2.58 -14.13 -26.06
N ARG A 339 -3.92 -14.26 -26.03
CA ARG A 339 -4.61 -15.57 -25.92
C ARG A 339 -4.31 -16.54 -27.07
N ASN A 340 -3.88 -16.03 -28.22
CA ASN A 340 -3.58 -16.80 -29.42
C ASN A 340 -2.09 -17.13 -29.53
N SER A 341 -1.22 -16.47 -28.75
CA SER A 341 0.22 -16.69 -28.78
C SER A 341 0.59 -18.18 -28.68
N THR A 342 1.61 -18.54 -29.42
CA THR A 342 2.12 -19.89 -29.62
C THR A 342 3.62 -19.91 -29.35
N ILE A 343 4.22 -21.10 -29.30
CA ILE A 343 5.68 -21.23 -29.10
C ILE A 343 6.48 -20.49 -30.18
N PHE A 344 5.90 -20.31 -31.37
CA PHE A 344 6.56 -19.70 -32.52
C PHE A 344 6.58 -18.17 -32.46
N ASP A 345 5.78 -17.56 -31.60
CA ASP A 345 5.75 -16.11 -31.39
C ASP A 345 6.89 -15.63 -30.48
N PHE A 346 7.62 -16.57 -29.87
CA PHE A 346 8.80 -16.33 -29.03
C PHE A 346 10.04 -17.06 -29.57
N PRO A 347 10.47 -16.79 -30.83
CA PRO A 347 11.68 -17.40 -31.37
C PRO A 347 12.91 -16.76 -30.67
N GLU A 348 13.63 -17.57 -29.88
CA GLU A 348 14.87 -17.28 -29.11
C GLU A 348 14.66 -16.64 -27.72
N THR A 349 15.17 -17.15 -26.60
CA THR A 349 16.39 -17.92 -26.30
C THR A 349 16.24 -19.45 -26.27
N THR A 350 16.76 -20.14 -27.29
CA THR A 350 17.36 -21.47 -27.08
C THR A 350 18.37 -21.35 -25.94
N PRO A 351 18.46 -22.29 -24.99
CA PRO A 351 19.55 -22.26 -24.01
C PRO A 351 20.88 -22.15 -24.77
N ILE A 352 21.70 -21.16 -24.43
CA ILE A 352 23.11 -21.20 -24.81
C ILE A 352 23.67 -22.43 -24.10
N ILE A 353 23.79 -23.54 -24.84
CA ILE A 353 24.57 -24.68 -24.37
C ILE A 353 26.00 -24.17 -24.34
N ASP A 354 26.53 -23.95 -23.14
CA ASP A 354 27.96 -23.75 -22.96
C ASP A 354 28.67 -25.06 -23.36
N LEU A 355 29.17 -25.10 -24.60
CA LEU A 355 29.92 -26.25 -25.12
C LEU A 355 31.27 -26.43 -24.42
N SER A 356 31.70 -25.51 -23.55
CA SER A 356 32.94 -25.67 -22.78
C SER A 356 32.87 -26.79 -21.73
N THR A 357 31.66 -27.22 -21.33
CA THR A 357 31.45 -28.35 -20.42
C THR A 357 31.15 -29.67 -21.13
N VAL A 358 31.05 -29.68 -22.46
CA VAL A 358 30.79 -30.91 -23.23
C VAL A 358 32.12 -31.58 -23.57
N THR A 359 32.60 -32.45 -22.68
CA THR A 359 33.65 -33.40 -23.03
C THR A 359 33.07 -34.49 -23.91
N VAL A 360 33.41 -34.45 -25.19
CA VAL A 360 33.17 -35.59 -26.09
C VAL A 360 34.28 -36.60 -25.82
N SER A 361 33.94 -37.71 -25.17
CA SER A 361 34.86 -38.86 -25.12
C SER A 361 34.97 -39.48 -26.52
N PRO A 362 36.19 -39.85 -26.96
CA PRO A 362 36.46 -40.37 -28.30
C PRO A 362 35.77 -41.70 -28.62
#